data_AF-A0A7S2GEY4-F1
#
_entry.id   AF-A0A7S2GEY4-F1
#
_cell.length_a   1.000
_cell.length_b   1.000
_cell.length_c   1.000
_cell.angle_alpha   90.00
_cell.angle_beta   90.00
_cell.angle_gamma   90.00
#
_symmetry.space_group_name_H-M   'P 1'
#
loop_
_entity.id
_entity.type
_entity.pdbx_description
1 polymer ?
#
loop_
_entity_poly.entity_id
_entity_poly.type
_entity_poly.pdbx_seq_one_letter_code
_entity_poly.pdbx_strand_id
1 'polypeptide(L)'
;RSAVAPAVLAFKEAHSGQPTREWAALGKLLSWLVNGGRETDESQEPPFLLYGLRVTGRVDIDSLSRYHDVMTHLEHTLTPSLEPLEPASSVTERCHARIGLMGNPSDGFHGKTVSMTLGSFYAEVVVTPSERLCLVSHPEHDPTEFESLLEYHRHASLVGYYGGLRLLQATCNKFAALCLQAGVPQERLSHNFTMSYDTNIPRMVGLSGSSAIVTAAFKALMRFYKLDVLQDLHIPRPVLPQVILDVEMGELGITAGLQDRVVQCYGGGGHLDF
;
A
#
# COMPACT_ATOMS: atom_id res chain seq x y z
N ARG A 1 -9.14 -23.16 17.04
CA ARG A 1 -8.83 -24.32 16.16
C ARG A 1 -9.27 -23.92 14.76
N SER A 2 -8.31 -23.80 13.84
CA SER A 2 -8.39 -22.90 12.68
C SER A 2 -9.35 -23.40 11.59
N ALA A 3 -10.03 -22.45 10.93
CA ALA A 3 -10.85 -22.67 9.73
C ALA A 3 -10.05 -23.22 8.52
N VAL A 4 -8.74 -23.39 8.67
CA VAL A 4 -7.83 -23.91 7.64
C VAL A 4 -7.98 -25.41 7.46
N ALA A 5 -8.20 -26.18 8.54
CA ALA A 5 -8.29 -27.64 8.44
C ALA A 5 -9.51 -28.13 7.61
N PRO A 6 -10.73 -27.58 7.78
CA PRO A 6 -11.87 -27.94 6.94
C PRO A 6 -11.66 -27.56 5.47
N ALA A 7 -11.05 -26.40 5.19
CA ALA A 7 -10.84 -25.91 3.83
C ALA A 7 -9.83 -26.75 3.04
N VAL A 8 -8.76 -27.20 3.70
CA VAL A 8 -7.75 -28.10 3.10
C VAL A 8 -8.34 -29.50 2.86
N LEU A 9 -9.23 -29.99 3.74
CA LEU A 9 -9.92 -31.26 3.54
C LEU A 9 -10.88 -31.19 2.34
N ALA A 10 -11.70 -30.14 2.27
CA ALA A 10 -12.63 -29.92 1.15
C ALA A 10 -11.90 -29.80 -0.20
N PHE A 11 -10.74 -29.13 -0.23
CA PHE A 11 -9.90 -29.07 -1.44
C PHE A 11 -9.37 -30.45 -1.85
N LYS A 12 -8.89 -31.25 -0.88
CA LYS A 12 -8.40 -32.61 -1.14
C LYS A 12 -9.50 -33.55 -1.63
N GLU A 13 -10.70 -33.44 -1.07
CA GLU A 13 -11.87 -34.22 -1.51
C GLU A 13 -12.25 -33.87 -2.96
N ALA A 14 -12.30 -32.58 -3.28
CA ALA A 14 -12.63 -32.08 -4.62
C ALA A 14 -11.64 -32.54 -5.71
N HIS A 15 -10.38 -32.82 -5.37
CA HIS A 15 -9.32 -33.22 -6.31
C HIS A 15 -8.82 -34.65 -6.11
N SER A 16 -9.55 -35.46 -5.34
CA SER A 16 -9.17 -36.84 -4.97
C SER A 16 -9.02 -37.80 -6.16
N GLY A 17 -9.65 -37.48 -7.30
CA GLY A 17 -9.57 -38.25 -8.55
C GLY A 17 -8.42 -37.84 -9.49
N GLN A 18 -7.67 -36.80 -9.18
CA GLN A 18 -6.56 -36.30 -10.00
C GLN A 18 -5.19 -36.77 -9.43
N PRO A 19 -4.15 -36.96 -10.25
CA PRO A 19 -2.81 -37.28 -9.78
C PRO A 19 -2.29 -36.21 -8.80
N THR A 20 -1.78 -36.61 -7.63
CA THR A 20 -1.40 -35.66 -6.56
C THR A 20 -0.40 -34.59 -7.01
N ARG A 21 0.46 -34.90 -7.99
CA ARG A 21 1.43 -33.95 -8.54
C ARG A 21 0.78 -32.80 -9.32
N GLU A 22 -0.46 -32.94 -9.79
CA GLU A 22 -1.13 -31.95 -10.62
C GLU A 22 -1.95 -30.94 -9.81
N TRP A 23 -2.48 -31.31 -8.63
CA TRP A 23 -3.35 -30.44 -7.82
C TRP A 23 -2.77 -30.04 -6.45
N ALA A 24 -1.76 -30.74 -5.93
CA ALA A 24 -1.20 -30.47 -4.61
C ALA A 24 -0.28 -29.22 -4.53
N ALA A 25 -0.22 -28.43 -5.60
CA ALA A 25 0.49 -27.16 -5.59
C ALA A 25 -0.27 -26.13 -4.73
N LEU A 26 0.45 -25.44 -3.85
CA LEU A 26 -0.11 -24.38 -2.98
C LEU A 26 -0.87 -23.32 -3.79
N GLY A 27 -0.41 -22.99 -5.00
CA GLY A 27 -1.09 -22.05 -5.90
C GLY A 27 -2.49 -22.49 -6.32
N LYS A 28 -2.72 -23.78 -6.54
CA LYS A 28 -4.06 -24.31 -6.91
C LYS A 28 -5.01 -24.31 -5.72
N LEU A 29 -4.51 -24.63 -4.52
CA LEU A 29 -5.28 -24.50 -3.28
C LEU A 29 -5.71 -23.04 -3.06
N LEU A 30 -4.80 -22.09 -3.21
CA LEU A 30 -5.10 -20.67 -3.01
C LEU A 30 -6.10 -20.16 -4.05
N SER A 31 -5.93 -20.52 -5.33
CA SER A 31 -6.87 -20.15 -6.39
C SER A 31 -8.27 -20.72 -6.13
N TRP A 32 -8.37 -22.01 -5.77
CA TRP A 32 -9.65 -22.66 -5.44
C TRP A 32 -10.35 -22.01 -4.24
N LEU A 33 -9.60 -21.63 -3.20
CA LEU A 33 -10.15 -20.93 -2.03
C LEU A 33 -10.66 -19.53 -2.37
N VAL A 34 -9.91 -18.78 -3.18
CA VAL A 34 -10.32 -17.43 -3.63
C VAL A 34 -11.58 -17.49 -4.49
N ASN A 35 -11.72 -18.54 -5.31
CA ASN A 35 -12.87 -18.74 -6.20
C ASN A 35 -14.07 -19.43 -5.52
N GLY A 36 -14.07 -19.55 -4.19
CA GLY A 36 -15.18 -20.13 -3.44
C GLY A 36 -15.44 -21.61 -3.77
N GLY A 37 -14.39 -22.35 -4.13
CA GLY A 37 -14.45 -23.77 -4.44
C GLY A 37 -14.77 -24.13 -5.90
N ARG A 38 -14.74 -23.15 -6.81
CA ARG A 38 -14.94 -23.35 -8.25
C ARG A 38 -13.59 -23.47 -8.96
N GLU A 39 -13.48 -24.42 -9.88
CA GLU A 39 -12.31 -24.51 -10.76
C GLU A 39 -12.36 -23.39 -11.82
N THR A 40 -11.22 -22.76 -12.06
CA THR A 40 -11.03 -21.86 -13.20
C THR A 40 -10.64 -22.72 -14.40
N ASP A 41 -11.52 -22.77 -15.39
CA ASP A 41 -11.16 -23.29 -16.71
C ASP A 41 -10.10 -22.35 -17.31
N GLU A 42 -8.90 -22.87 -17.61
CA GLU A 42 -7.81 -22.08 -18.20
C GLU A 42 -8.18 -21.46 -19.56
N SER A 43 -9.30 -21.90 -20.16
CA SER A 43 -9.86 -21.36 -21.39
C SER A 43 -10.91 -20.24 -21.19
N GLN A 44 -11.31 -19.95 -19.95
CA GLN A 44 -12.19 -18.82 -19.63
C GLN A 44 -11.48 -17.81 -18.74
N GLU A 45 -11.34 -16.58 -19.25
CA GLU A 45 -10.75 -15.47 -18.49
C GLU A 45 -11.44 -15.32 -17.12
N PRO A 46 -10.69 -15.26 -16.01
CA PRO A 46 -11.27 -15.20 -14.68
C PRO A 46 -11.98 -13.85 -14.46
N PRO A 47 -13.08 -13.80 -13.69
CA PRO A 47 -13.72 -12.53 -13.36
C PRO A 47 -12.77 -11.68 -12.51
N PHE A 48 -12.48 -10.48 -13.00
CA PHE A 48 -11.72 -9.46 -12.29
C PHE A 48 -12.37 -9.11 -10.94
N LEU A 49 -11.55 -9.05 -9.89
CA LEU A 49 -11.95 -8.49 -8.59
C LEU A 49 -11.15 -7.20 -8.34
N LEU A 50 -11.72 -6.08 -8.77
CA LEU A 50 -11.16 -4.74 -8.53
C LEU A 50 -11.78 -4.18 -7.23
N TYR A 51 -11.16 -4.42 -6.08
CA TYR A 51 -11.57 -3.75 -4.84
C TYR A 51 -10.96 -2.34 -4.79
N GLY A 52 -11.79 -1.30 -5.02
CA GLY A 52 -11.36 0.09 -4.88
C GLY A 52 -12.41 1.17 -5.17
N LEU A 53 -13.49 0.87 -5.92
CA LEU A 53 -14.55 1.84 -6.20
C LEU A 53 -15.93 1.17 -6.05
N ARG A 54 -16.83 1.79 -5.29
CA ARG A 54 -18.23 1.36 -5.23
C ARG A 54 -18.94 1.86 -6.49
N VAL A 55 -18.77 1.15 -7.60
CA VAL A 55 -19.55 1.39 -8.81
C VAL A 55 -20.97 0.90 -8.56
N THR A 56 -21.94 1.81 -8.46
CA THR A 56 -23.36 1.47 -8.37
C THR A 56 -23.87 1.10 -9.76
N GLY A 57 -23.68 -0.16 -10.15
CA GLY A 57 -24.13 -0.69 -11.43
C GLY A 57 -23.24 -1.82 -11.92
N ARG A 58 -23.82 -2.78 -12.66
CA ARG A 58 -23.08 -3.86 -13.31
C ARG A 58 -22.34 -3.26 -14.52
N VAL A 59 -21.02 -3.20 -14.47
CA VAL A 59 -20.19 -2.76 -15.60
C VAL A 59 -19.39 -3.96 -16.08
N ASP A 60 -19.89 -4.62 -17.13
CA ASP A 60 -19.18 -5.71 -17.80
C ASP A 60 -18.16 -5.12 -18.79
N ILE A 61 -16.88 -5.39 -18.56
CA ILE A 61 -15.74 -4.96 -19.38
C ILE A 61 -15.32 -6.12 -20.31
N ASP A 62 -16.28 -6.65 -21.05
CA ASP A 62 -16.16 -7.84 -21.91
C ASP A 62 -15.55 -7.55 -23.29
N SER A 63 -15.25 -6.29 -23.62
CA SER A 63 -14.63 -5.91 -24.90
C SER A 63 -13.67 -4.72 -24.78
N LEU A 64 -12.68 -4.67 -25.69
CA LEU A 64 -11.71 -3.57 -25.80
C LEU A 64 -12.39 -2.21 -26.07
N SER A 65 -13.52 -2.21 -26.76
CA SER A 65 -14.32 -1.01 -27.03
C SER A 65 -15.01 -0.52 -25.76
N ARG A 66 -15.59 -1.41 -24.94
CA ARG A 66 -16.20 -1.03 -23.66
C ARG A 66 -15.18 -0.63 -22.61
N TYR A 67 -13.98 -1.22 -22.65
CA TYR A 67 -12.85 -0.74 -21.88
C TYR A 67 -12.52 0.71 -22.26
N HIS A 68 -12.44 1.04 -23.55
CA HIS A 68 -12.26 2.41 -24.00
C HIS A 68 -13.41 3.33 -23.56
N ASP A 69 -14.67 2.89 -23.65
CA ASP A 69 -15.82 3.70 -23.23
C ASP A 69 -15.80 4.00 -21.73
N VAL A 70 -15.46 3.00 -20.89
CA VAL A 70 -15.31 3.17 -19.43
C VAL A 70 -14.12 4.07 -19.11
N MET A 71 -12.99 3.91 -19.79
CA MET A 71 -11.81 4.76 -19.59
C MET A 71 -12.07 6.21 -20.03
N THR A 72 -12.76 6.41 -21.16
CA THR A 72 -13.16 7.74 -21.67
C THR A 72 -14.18 8.41 -20.75
N HIS A 73 -15.13 7.64 -20.21
CA HIS A 73 -16.09 8.13 -19.23
C HIS A 73 -15.42 8.52 -17.90
N LEU A 74 -14.45 7.74 -17.43
CA LEU A 74 -13.64 8.07 -16.26
C LEU A 74 -12.77 9.31 -16.52
N GLU A 75 -12.14 9.42 -17.69
CA GLU A 75 -11.37 10.61 -18.09
C GLU A 75 -12.25 11.88 -18.09
N HIS A 76 -13.47 11.81 -18.62
CA HIS A 76 -14.40 12.94 -18.61
C HIS A 76 -14.95 13.29 -17.21
N THR A 77 -15.15 12.28 -16.34
CA THR A 77 -15.62 12.50 -14.96
C THR A 77 -14.50 12.99 -14.04
N LEU A 78 -13.24 12.75 -14.42
CA LEU A 78 -12.03 13.14 -13.68
C LEU A 78 -11.35 14.39 -14.24
N THR A 79 -11.84 14.98 -15.35
CA THR A 79 -11.38 16.30 -15.82
C THR A 79 -11.63 17.35 -14.75
N PRO A 80 -10.59 17.97 -14.15
CA PRO A 80 -10.80 19.02 -13.17
C PRO A 80 -11.34 20.25 -13.89
N SER A 81 -12.43 20.83 -13.38
CA SER A 81 -12.74 22.23 -13.63
C SER A 81 -11.56 23.08 -13.16
N LEU A 82 -10.99 23.86 -14.09
CA LEU A 82 -9.91 24.81 -13.83
C LEU A 82 -10.43 25.98 -12.98
N GLU A 83 -10.52 25.77 -11.68
CA GLU A 83 -10.59 26.85 -10.69
C GLU A 83 -9.36 26.78 -9.77
N PRO A 84 -8.89 27.91 -9.24
CA PRO A 84 -7.70 27.96 -8.37
C PRO A 84 -7.92 27.06 -7.13
N LEU A 85 -7.08 26.02 -6.99
CA LEU A 85 -7.28 24.98 -5.98
C LEU A 85 -6.70 25.42 -4.63
N GLU A 86 -7.55 25.94 -3.75
CA GLU A 86 -7.33 25.89 -2.30
C GLU A 86 -6.98 24.45 -1.86
N PRO A 87 -6.11 24.23 -0.86
CA PRO A 87 -5.80 22.90 -0.36
C PRO A 87 -7.07 22.16 0.02
N ALA A 88 -7.08 20.84 -0.17
CA ALA A 88 -8.25 20.03 0.16
C ALA A 88 -8.61 20.18 1.66
N SER A 89 -9.90 20.01 1.98
CA SER A 89 -10.33 19.62 3.32
C SER A 89 -9.47 18.45 3.83
N SER A 90 -9.35 18.29 5.14
CA SER A 90 -8.61 17.18 5.78
C SER A 90 -8.64 15.87 4.95
N VAL A 91 -7.45 15.37 4.61
CA VAL A 91 -7.25 14.19 3.78
C VAL A 91 -6.86 13.02 4.69
N THR A 92 -7.53 11.90 4.52
CA THR A 92 -7.18 10.63 5.17
C THR A 92 -6.84 9.60 4.13
N GLU A 93 -5.68 8.97 4.26
CA GLU A 93 -5.21 7.92 3.37
C GLU A 93 -4.79 6.68 4.15
N ARG A 94 -5.01 5.51 3.55
CA ARG A 94 -4.70 4.22 4.15
C ARG A 94 -3.81 3.38 3.25
N CYS A 95 -2.91 2.63 3.86
CA CYS A 95 -2.18 1.57 3.21
C CYS A 95 -2.27 0.29 4.05
N HIS A 96 -2.66 -0.81 3.41
CA HIS A 96 -2.82 -2.08 4.07
C HIS A 96 -1.47 -2.75 4.36
N ALA A 97 -1.42 -3.53 5.44
CA ALA A 97 -0.33 -4.47 5.66
C ALA A 97 -0.24 -5.47 4.49
N ARG A 98 0.91 -6.13 4.38
CA ARG A 98 1.08 -7.25 3.44
C ARG A 98 1.66 -8.46 4.13
N ILE A 99 1.40 -9.62 3.56
CA ILE A 99 2.06 -10.88 3.89
C ILE A 99 2.79 -11.41 2.65
N GLY A 100 4.04 -11.83 2.82
CA GLY A 100 4.76 -12.63 1.83
C GLY A 100 4.36 -14.09 1.99
N LEU A 101 3.73 -14.67 0.97
CA LEU A 101 3.36 -16.09 0.96
C LEU A 101 4.57 -16.97 0.64
N MET A 102 5.41 -16.52 -0.30
CA MET A 102 6.58 -17.27 -0.75
C MET A 102 7.61 -16.34 -1.38
N GLY A 103 8.88 -16.73 -1.28
CA GLY A 103 10.00 -16.06 -1.93
C GLY A 103 10.92 -15.35 -0.96
N ASN A 104 10.44 -14.84 0.17
CA ASN A 104 11.28 -14.05 1.10
C ASN A 104 12.54 -14.82 1.55
N PRO A 105 13.74 -14.20 1.57
CA PRO A 105 14.05 -12.79 1.27
C PRO A 105 14.51 -12.55 -0.20
N SER A 106 13.98 -13.30 -1.17
CA SER A 106 14.48 -13.31 -2.56
C SER A 106 14.34 -11.98 -3.30
N ASP A 107 13.42 -11.12 -2.90
CA ASP A 107 13.20 -9.81 -3.52
C ASP A 107 14.42 -8.90 -3.42
N GLY A 108 15.19 -8.99 -2.33
CA GLY A 108 16.48 -8.30 -2.19
C GLY A 108 17.60 -8.81 -3.11
N PHE A 109 17.36 -9.93 -3.80
CA PHE A 109 18.32 -10.60 -4.69
C PHE A 109 17.75 -10.81 -6.12
N HIS A 110 16.77 -10.01 -6.54
CA HIS A 110 16.09 -10.13 -7.85
C HIS A 110 15.35 -11.46 -8.06
N GLY A 111 14.94 -12.10 -6.98
CA GLY A 111 14.14 -13.32 -7.03
C GLY A 111 12.65 -13.02 -6.97
N LYS A 112 11.87 -13.87 -7.64
CA LYS A 112 10.41 -13.75 -7.72
C LYS A 112 9.75 -14.02 -6.37
N THR A 113 8.63 -13.36 -6.10
CA THR A 113 7.87 -13.54 -4.85
C THR A 113 6.36 -13.63 -5.09
N VAL A 114 5.64 -14.18 -4.10
CA VAL A 114 4.18 -14.16 -4.07
C VAL A 114 3.74 -13.50 -2.77
N SER A 115 2.89 -12.48 -2.88
CA SER A 115 2.48 -11.64 -1.75
C SER A 115 1.04 -11.19 -1.87
N MET A 116 0.42 -10.82 -0.76
CA MET A 116 -0.90 -10.18 -0.76
C MET A 116 -1.09 -9.15 0.36
N THR A 117 -1.97 -8.18 0.16
CA THR A 117 -2.41 -7.25 1.19
C THR A 117 -3.39 -7.89 2.18
N LEU A 118 -3.35 -7.46 3.45
CA LEU A 118 -4.29 -7.85 4.49
C LEU A 118 -5.29 -6.72 4.76
N GLY A 119 -6.58 -6.96 4.51
CA GLY A 119 -7.61 -5.94 4.70
C GLY A 119 -7.80 -5.48 6.15
N SER A 120 -7.57 -6.37 7.12
CA SER A 120 -7.80 -6.09 8.55
C SER A 120 -6.72 -5.21 9.20
N PHE A 121 -5.56 -5.06 8.57
CA PHE A 121 -4.41 -4.34 9.11
C PHE A 121 -3.99 -3.22 8.18
N TYR A 122 -3.80 -2.01 8.69
CA TYR A 122 -3.45 -0.84 7.89
C TYR A 122 -2.70 0.22 8.70
N ALA A 123 -1.94 1.04 7.99
CA ALA A 123 -1.49 2.35 8.44
C ALA A 123 -2.42 3.40 7.86
N GLU A 124 -2.77 4.39 8.66
CA GLU A 124 -3.57 5.55 8.28
C GLU A 124 -2.74 6.81 8.49
N VAL A 125 -2.79 7.74 7.54
CA VAL A 125 -2.18 9.06 7.65
C VAL A 125 -3.25 10.10 7.39
N VAL A 126 -3.32 11.09 8.28
CA VAL A 126 -4.25 12.21 8.21
C VAL A 126 -3.44 13.48 7.99
N VAL A 127 -3.81 14.26 6.98
CA VAL A 127 -3.20 15.54 6.64
C VAL A 127 -4.29 16.60 6.65
N THR A 128 -4.16 17.58 7.54
CA THR A 128 -5.15 18.66 7.71
C THR A 128 -4.48 20.02 7.49
N PRO A 129 -5.10 20.96 6.76
CA PRO A 129 -4.56 22.31 6.62
C PRO A 129 -4.30 22.96 7.98
N SER A 130 -3.19 23.71 8.09
CA SER A 130 -2.80 24.42 9.32
C SER A 130 -1.96 25.65 8.99
N GLU A 131 -1.84 26.58 9.93
CA GLU A 131 -1.00 27.77 9.74
C GLU A 131 0.49 27.44 9.60
N ARG A 132 0.96 26.38 10.28
CA ARG A 132 2.34 25.91 10.29
C ARG A 132 2.41 24.43 9.96
N LEU A 133 3.48 24.02 9.28
CA LEU A 133 3.76 22.60 9.06
C LEU A 133 4.07 21.92 10.39
N CYS A 134 3.26 20.92 10.76
CA CYS A 134 3.36 20.19 12.01
C CYS A 134 3.34 18.68 11.74
N LEU A 135 4.38 17.95 12.16
CA LEU A 135 4.37 16.49 12.15
C LEU A 135 4.14 15.98 13.58
N VAL A 136 3.01 15.32 13.79
CA VAL A 136 2.57 14.91 15.13
C VAL A 136 3.18 13.56 15.49
N SER A 137 3.89 13.50 16.62
CA SER A 137 4.38 12.27 17.22
C SER A 137 3.20 11.41 17.71
N HIS A 138 3.23 10.11 17.41
CA HIS A 138 2.18 9.23 17.88
C HIS A 138 2.37 8.92 19.38
N PRO A 139 1.33 9.04 20.22
CA PRO A 139 1.46 8.93 21.68
C PRO A 139 2.05 7.60 22.15
N GLU A 140 1.59 6.48 21.56
CA GLU A 140 2.13 5.16 21.94
C GLU A 140 3.38 4.75 21.16
N HIS A 141 3.62 5.36 20.00
CA HIS A 141 4.54 4.84 19.01
C HIS A 141 5.78 5.68 18.79
N ASP A 142 5.70 6.96 19.14
CA ASP A 142 6.78 7.93 19.28
C ASP A 142 6.62 8.72 20.60
N PRO A 143 6.50 8.06 21.77
CA PRO A 143 6.35 8.77 23.05
C PRO A 143 7.57 9.63 23.35
N THR A 144 7.32 10.87 23.75
CA THR A 144 8.36 11.83 24.17
C THR A 144 8.33 12.13 25.66
N GLU A 145 7.33 11.59 26.36
CA GLU A 145 7.11 11.77 27.79
C GLU A 145 6.95 10.40 28.45
N PHE A 146 7.61 10.22 29.59
CA PHE A 146 7.63 8.97 30.36
C PHE A 146 7.57 9.31 31.85
N GLU A 147 6.98 8.43 32.65
CA GLU A 147 6.88 8.57 34.11
C GLU A 147 8.26 8.53 34.78
N SER A 148 9.19 7.73 34.24
CA SER A 148 10.55 7.61 34.76
C SER A 148 11.57 7.17 33.72
N LEU A 149 12.86 7.38 34.03
CA LEU A 149 13.95 6.87 33.20
C LEU A 149 13.91 5.33 33.05
N LEU A 150 13.43 4.60 34.06
CA LEU A 150 13.32 3.15 34.01
C LEU A 150 12.22 2.70 33.04
N GLU A 151 11.11 3.42 32.98
CA GLU A 151 10.05 3.18 31.99
C GLU A 151 10.57 3.42 30.57
N TYR A 152 11.23 4.56 30.35
CA TYR A 152 11.89 4.85 29.08
C TYR A 152 12.88 3.75 28.68
N HIS A 153 13.73 3.29 29.59
CA HIS A 153 14.68 2.22 29.33
C HIS A 153 13.99 0.93 28.89
N ARG A 154 12.87 0.55 29.52
CA ARG A 154 12.07 -0.63 29.10
C ARG A 154 11.47 -0.43 27.72
N HIS A 155 10.88 0.74 27.47
CA HIS A 155 10.31 1.06 26.16
C HIS A 155 11.38 0.96 25.06
N ALA A 156 12.48 1.68 25.21
CA ALA A 156 13.58 1.69 24.24
C ALA A 156 14.20 0.31 24.02
N SER A 157 14.26 -0.53 25.06
CA SER A 157 14.78 -1.90 24.95
C SER A 157 13.83 -2.84 24.20
N LEU A 158 12.52 -2.58 24.22
CA LEU A 158 11.51 -3.42 23.58
C LEU A 158 11.26 -3.03 22.13
N VAL A 159 11.06 -1.74 21.86
CA VAL A 159 10.62 -1.25 20.55
C VAL A 159 11.70 -0.45 19.81
N GLY A 160 12.83 -0.18 20.46
CA GLY A 160 13.88 0.69 19.95
C GLY A 160 13.59 2.17 20.18
N TYR A 161 14.37 3.02 19.52
CA TYR A 161 14.28 4.48 19.64
C TYR A 161 13.40 5.14 18.60
N TYR A 162 13.05 4.41 17.54
CA TYR A 162 12.42 4.97 16.35
C TYR A 162 10.99 4.46 16.20
N GLY A 163 10.06 5.38 15.92
CA GLY A 163 8.69 5.06 15.52
C GLY A 163 8.38 5.55 14.11
N GLY A 164 7.12 5.89 13.87
CA GLY A 164 6.62 6.33 12.56
C GLY A 164 6.88 7.81 12.27
N LEU A 165 7.18 8.65 13.26
CA LEU A 165 7.44 10.08 13.04
C LEU A 165 8.58 10.31 12.04
N ARG A 166 9.68 9.55 12.16
CA ARG A 166 10.80 9.62 11.20
C ARG A 166 10.39 9.24 9.78
N LEU A 167 9.42 8.32 9.64
CA LEU A 167 8.93 7.90 8.33
C LEU A 167 8.13 9.03 7.68
N LEU A 168 7.32 9.75 8.47
CA LEU A 168 6.63 10.96 7.99
C LEU A 168 7.63 12.03 7.56
N GLN A 169 8.66 12.29 8.38
CA GLN A 169 9.72 13.26 8.07
C GLN A 169 10.45 12.92 6.77
N ALA A 170 10.94 11.68 6.64
CA ALA A 170 11.60 11.20 5.43
C ALA A 170 10.69 11.27 4.21
N THR A 171 9.41 10.90 4.35
CA THR A 171 8.43 10.97 3.26
C THR A 171 8.22 12.41 2.81
N CYS A 172 8.05 13.35 3.75
CA CYS A 172 7.90 14.78 3.42
C CYS A 172 9.14 15.33 2.70
N ASN A 173 10.34 14.99 3.17
CA ASN A 173 11.58 15.46 2.54
C ASN A 173 11.71 14.92 1.10
N LYS A 174 11.55 13.62 0.93
CA LYS A 174 11.62 12.97 -0.39
C LYS A 174 10.53 13.49 -1.33
N PHE A 175 9.31 13.65 -0.84
CA PHE A 175 8.19 14.20 -1.60
C PHE A 175 8.48 15.62 -2.10
N ALA A 176 8.95 16.51 -1.21
CA ALA A 176 9.33 17.86 -1.59
C ALA A 176 10.45 17.86 -2.64
N ALA A 177 11.48 17.02 -2.46
CA ALA A 177 12.56 16.87 -3.43
C ALA A 177 12.05 16.41 -4.81
N LEU A 178 11.13 15.45 -4.86
CA LEU A 178 10.51 14.98 -6.10
C LEU A 178 9.69 16.06 -6.78
N CYS A 179 8.89 16.81 -6.02
CA CYS A 179 8.09 17.91 -6.56
C CYS A 179 8.99 19.00 -7.18
N LEU A 180 10.06 19.38 -6.49
CA LEU A 180 11.01 20.38 -7.00
C LEU A 180 11.75 19.88 -8.24
N GLN A 181 12.17 18.61 -8.27
CA GLN A 181 12.80 17.99 -9.43
C GLN A 181 11.87 17.91 -10.65
N ALA A 182 10.59 17.66 -10.41
CA ALA A 182 9.57 17.60 -11.46
C ALA A 182 9.11 18.99 -11.94
N GLY A 183 9.55 20.08 -11.28
CA GLY A 183 9.19 21.44 -11.65
C GLY A 183 7.83 21.90 -11.11
N VAL A 184 7.31 21.25 -10.06
CA VAL A 184 6.10 21.71 -9.37
C VAL A 184 6.35 23.10 -8.77
N PRO A 185 5.51 24.11 -9.09
CA PRO A 185 5.69 25.48 -8.59
C PRO A 185 5.68 25.54 -7.06
N GLN A 186 6.57 26.35 -6.47
CA GLN A 186 6.69 26.50 -5.01
C GLN A 186 5.41 27.04 -4.37
N GLU A 187 4.65 27.85 -5.10
CA GLU A 187 3.36 28.38 -4.65
C GLU A 187 2.38 27.25 -4.36
N ARG A 188 2.37 26.18 -5.18
CA ARG A 188 1.53 24.99 -4.94
C ARG A 188 1.96 24.22 -3.70
N LEU A 189 3.24 24.28 -3.33
CA LEU A 189 3.80 23.58 -2.15
C LEU A 189 3.77 24.45 -0.87
N SER A 190 3.34 25.71 -0.97
CA SER A 190 3.39 26.67 0.14
C SER A 190 2.33 26.43 1.22
N HIS A 191 1.32 25.61 0.94
CA HIS A 191 0.27 25.29 1.89
C HIS A 191 0.79 24.38 3.01
N ASN A 192 0.73 24.89 4.24
CA ASN A 192 1.11 24.16 5.44
C ASN A 192 0.02 23.17 5.88
N PHE A 193 0.47 22.15 6.60
CA PHE A 193 -0.41 21.10 7.11
C PHE A 193 0.07 20.51 8.44
N THR A 194 -0.88 19.99 9.20
CA THR A 194 -0.62 19.07 10.31
C THR A 194 -0.81 17.65 9.81
N MET A 195 0.22 16.81 9.95
CA MET A 195 0.20 15.40 9.58
C MET A 195 0.35 14.52 10.82
N SER A 196 -0.55 13.56 10.97
CA SER A 196 -0.48 12.51 11.98
C SER A 196 -0.65 11.14 11.34
N TYR A 197 -0.24 10.09 12.04
CA TYR A 197 -0.47 8.72 11.60
C TYR A 197 -1.03 7.88 12.75
N ASP A 198 -1.68 6.78 12.40
CA ASP A 198 -2.12 5.71 13.29
C ASP A 198 -1.92 4.37 12.56
N THR A 199 -1.77 3.27 13.29
CA THR A 199 -1.69 1.95 12.70
C THR A 199 -2.11 0.86 13.67
N ASN A 200 -2.87 -0.11 13.15
CA ASN A 200 -3.15 -1.36 13.85
C ASN A 200 -2.26 -2.52 13.36
N ILE A 201 -1.25 -2.25 12.52
CA ILE A 201 -0.32 -3.27 12.02
C ILE A 201 0.60 -3.68 13.17
N PRO A 202 0.61 -4.97 13.57
CA PRO A 202 1.48 -5.43 14.64
C PRO A 202 2.96 -5.20 14.28
N ARG A 203 3.74 -4.70 15.22
CA ARG A 203 5.18 -4.45 15.03
C ARG A 203 5.98 -5.75 15.03
N MET A 204 7.12 -5.72 14.35
CA MET A 204 8.17 -6.76 14.42
C MET A 204 7.73 -8.18 13.98
N VAL A 205 6.56 -8.33 13.36
CA VAL A 205 6.06 -9.63 12.85
C VAL A 205 6.19 -9.76 11.33
N GLY A 206 6.94 -8.86 10.68
CA GLY A 206 7.13 -8.89 9.24
C GLY A 206 5.84 -8.62 8.46
N LEU A 207 4.98 -7.69 8.92
CA LEU A 207 3.73 -7.27 8.26
C LEU A 207 3.83 -5.91 7.55
N SER A 208 5.04 -5.39 7.32
CA SER A 208 5.25 -4.20 6.47
C SER A 208 4.70 -2.89 7.06
N GLY A 209 4.76 -2.72 8.38
CA GLY A 209 4.23 -1.52 9.03
C GLY A 209 4.90 -0.22 8.54
N SER A 210 6.22 -0.21 8.42
CA SER A 210 6.96 1.01 8.00
C SER A 210 6.60 1.43 6.57
N SER A 211 6.60 0.47 5.65
CA SER A 211 6.27 0.69 4.24
C SER A 211 4.81 1.12 4.05
N ALA A 212 3.90 0.62 4.89
CA ALA A 212 2.51 1.06 4.90
C ALA A 212 2.40 2.53 5.31
N ILE A 213 3.10 2.95 6.37
CA ILE A 213 3.10 4.36 6.82
C ILE A 213 3.65 5.27 5.73
N VAL A 214 4.80 4.92 5.12
CA VAL A 214 5.39 5.71 4.02
C VAL A 214 4.43 5.81 2.84
N THR A 215 3.84 4.69 2.43
CA THR A 215 2.90 4.65 1.30
C THR A 215 1.65 5.48 1.57
N ALA A 216 1.07 5.38 2.77
CA ALA A 216 -0.09 6.17 3.18
C ALA A 216 0.25 7.67 3.24
N ALA A 217 1.41 8.04 3.79
CA ALA A 217 1.87 9.42 3.85
C ALA A 217 2.09 10.02 2.46
N PHE A 218 2.74 9.28 1.56
CA PHE A 218 2.96 9.72 0.19
C PHE A 218 1.63 9.95 -0.54
N LYS A 219 0.68 9.01 -0.43
CA LYS A 219 -0.68 9.15 -0.99
C LYS A 219 -1.42 10.36 -0.40
N ALA A 220 -1.31 10.58 0.91
CA ALA A 220 -1.94 11.71 1.59
C ALA A 220 -1.41 13.04 1.08
N LEU A 221 -0.08 13.17 0.90
CA LEU A 221 0.55 14.37 0.35
C LEU A 221 0.14 14.62 -1.11
N MET A 222 0.13 13.59 -1.95
CA MET A 222 -0.36 13.70 -3.33
C MET A 222 -1.79 14.26 -3.38
N ARG A 223 -2.69 13.73 -2.54
CA ARG A 223 -4.08 14.20 -2.46
C ARG A 223 -4.21 15.59 -1.84
N PHE A 224 -3.43 15.91 -0.83
CA PHE A 224 -3.46 17.20 -0.14
C PHE A 224 -3.06 18.34 -1.09
N TYR A 225 -1.97 18.16 -1.84
CA TYR A 225 -1.49 19.12 -2.84
C TYR A 225 -2.17 18.96 -4.21
N LYS A 226 -3.10 18.01 -4.33
CA LYS A 226 -3.85 17.69 -5.55
C LYS A 226 -2.92 17.50 -6.75
N LEU A 227 -1.87 16.72 -6.52
CA LEU A 227 -0.90 16.32 -7.54
C LEU A 227 -1.28 14.95 -8.09
N ASP A 228 -0.96 14.73 -9.35
CA ASP A 228 -1.01 13.42 -10.00
C ASP A 228 0.40 12.84 -10.17
N VAL A 229 0.52 11.53 -9.92
CA VAL A 229 1.82 10.83 -9.92
C VAL A 229 2.45 10.84 -11.31
N LEU A 230 1.63 10.71 -12.36
CA LEU A 230 2.11 10.66 -13.73
C LEU A 230 2.22 12.05 -14.35
N GLN A 231 1.23 12.91 -14.14
CA GLN A 231 1.18 14.22 -14.82
C GLN A 231 2.05 15.27 -14.14
N ASP A 232 2.00 15.39 -12.80
CA ASP A 232 2.78 16.40 -12.09
C ASP A 232 4.18 15.91 -11.74
N LEU A 233 4.32 14.66 -11.31
CA LEU A 233 5.62 14.11 -10.89
C LEU A 233 6.37 13.33 -11.98
N HIS A 234 5.73 13.05 -13.12
CA HIS A 234 6.32 12.26 -14.21
C HIS A 234 6.79 10.86 -13.78
N ILE A 235 6.15 10.26 -12.78
CA ILE A 235 6.50 8.93 -12.25
C ILE A 235 5.57 7.89 -12.87
N PRO A 236 6.08 6.96 -13.71
CA PRO A 236 5.28 5.86 -14.20
C PRO A 236 4.85 4.92 -13.07
N ARG A 237 3.66 4.32 -13.17
CA ARG A 237 3.15 3.35 -12.18
C ARG A 237 4.16 2.25 -11.79
N PRO A 238 4.94 1.65 -12.70
CA PRO A 238 5.97 0.65 -12.35
C PRO A 238 7.09 1.18 -11.43
N VAL A 239 7.33 2.49 -11.44
CA VAL A 239 8.44 3.14 -10.72
C VAL A 239 8.00 3.60 -9.32
N LEU A 240 6.70 3.80 -9.09
CA LEU A 240 6.19 4.25 -7.79
C LEU A 240 6.66 3.37 -6.60
N PRO A 241 6.66 2.03 -6.67
CA PRO A 241 7.20 1.20 -5.58
C PRO A 241 8.67 1.49 -5.25
N GLN A 242 9.48 1.81 -6.27
CA GLN A 242 10.88 2.20 -6.08
C GLN A 242 10.98 3.56 -5.38
N VAL A 243 10.13 4.52 -5.73
CA VAL A 243 10.08 5.82 -5.05
C VAL A 243 9.77 5.66 -3.55
N ILE A 244 8.82 4.79 -3.20
CA ILE A 244 8.49 4.48 -1.81
C ILE A 244 9.65 3.77 -1.11
N LEU A 245 10.34 2.86 -1.79
CA LEU A 245 11.53 2.20 -1.25
C LEU A 245 12.66 3.20 -0.97
N ASP A 246 12.88 4.15 -1.88
CA ASP A 246 13.91 5.19 -1.75
C ASP A 246 13.71 6.11 -0.56
N VAL A 247 12.48 6.27 -0.07
CA VAL A 247 12.23 7.00 1.20
C VAL A 247 12.91 6.28 2.35
N GLU A 248 12.79 4.96 2.43
CA GLU A 248 13.38 4.19 3.53
C GLU A 248 14.88 3.96 3.33
N MET A 249 15.30 3.60 2.12
CA MET A 249 16.71 3.34 1.82
C MET A 249 17.54 4.62 1.75
N GLY A 250 17.05 5.63 1.02
CA GLY A 250 17.79 6.85 0.72
C GLY A 250 17.83 7.84 1.89
N GLU A 251 16.70 8.05 2.56
CA GLU A 251 16.62 9.05 3.66
C GLU A 251 16.99 8.44 5.02
N LEU A 252 16.61 7.18 5.27
CA LEU A 252 16.73 6.55 6.58
C LEU A 252 17.78 5.43 6.66
N GLY A 253 18.38 5.03 5.54
CA GLY A 253 19.36 3.94 5.50
C GLY A 253 18.78 2.58 5.90
N ILE A 254 17.46 2.40 5.84
CA ILE A 254 16.79 1.15 6.19
C ILE A 254 16.96 0.19 5.01
N THR A 255 17.63 -0.94 5.25
CA THR A 255 17.72 -2.00 4.24
C THR A 255 16.36 -2.67 4.07
N ALA A 256 15.78 -2.57 2.88
CA ALA A 256 14.50 -3.17 2.54
C ALA A 256 14.48 -3.59 1.06
N GLY A 257 13.56 -4.48 0.70
CA GLY A 257 13.29 -4.87 -0.68
C GLY A 257 12.00 -4.26 -1.23
N LEU A 258 11.73 -4.53 -2.51
CA LEU A 258 10.59 -3.97 -3.24
C LEU A 258 9.26 -4.69 -2.94
N GLN A 259 9.29 -5.92 -2.44
CA GLN A 259 8.11 -6.78 -2.30
C GLN A 259 6.97 -6.09 -1.54
N ASP A 260 7.33 -5.44 -0.44
CA ASP A 260 6.43 -4.67 0.42
C ASP A 260 5.67 -3.60 -0.36
N ARG A 261 6.42 -2.78 -1.10
CA ARG A 261 5.94 -1.55 -1.75
C ARG A 261 5.14 -1.88 -2.99
N VAL A 262 5.55 -2.89 -3.74
CA VAL A 262 4.84 -3.34 -4.95
C VAL A 262 3.42 -3.74 -4.59
N VAL A 263 3.24 -4.61 -3.60
CA VAL A 263 1.92 -5.07 -3.17
C VAL A 263 1.10 -3.95 -2.53
N GLN A 264 1.73 -3.04 -1.80
CA GLN A 264 1.06 -1.92 -1.14
C GLN A 264 0.66 -0.79 -2.09
N CYS A 265 1.41 -0.57 -3.16
CA CYS A 265 1.09 0.40 -4.21
C CYS A 265 -0.05 -0.09 -5.09
N TYR A 266 -0.02 -1.36 -5.51
CA TYR A 266 -1.03 -1.93 -6.40
C TYR A 266 -2.27 -2.48 -5.68
N GLY A 267 -2.13 -2.93 -4.42
CA GLY A 267 -3.17 -3.63 -3.69
C GLY A 267 -3.38 -5.07 -4.17
N GLY A 268 -4.12 -5.85 -3.38
CA GLY A 268 -4.50 -7.22 -3.76
C GLY A 268 -3.38 -8.25 -3.57
N GLY A 269 -3.41 -9.32 -4.37
CA GLY A 269 -2.40 -10.38 -4.38
C GLY A 269 -1.69 -10.46 -5.73
N GLY A 270 -0.40 -10.77 -5.75
CA GLY A 270 0.39 -10.79 -6.97
C GLY A 270 1.59 -11.72 -6.95
N HIS A 271 1.95 -12.19 -8.13
CA HIS A 271 3.25 -12.77 -8.45
C HIS A 271 4.17 -11.64 -8.93
N LEU A 272 5.28 -11.43 -8.24
CA LEU A 272 6.18 -10.30 -8.43
C LEU A 272 7.50 -10.75 -9.05
N ASP A 273 7.95 -10.00 -10.06
CA ASP A 273 9.22 -10.17 -10.77
C ASP A 273 9.95 -8.82 -10.71
N PHE A 274 11.20 -8.79 -10.22
CA PHE A 274 11.94 -7.56 -9.85
C PHE A 274 13.19 -7.35 -10.68
#